data_AF-A0A962GRG7-F1
#
_entry.id   AF-A0A962GRG7-F1
#
_cell.length_a   1.000
_cell.length_b   1.000
_cell.length_c   1.000
_cell.angle_alpha   90.00
_cell.angle_beta   90.00
_cell.angle_gamma   90.00
#
_symmetry.space_group_name_H-M   'P 1'
#
loop_
_entity.id
_entity.type
_entity.pdbx_description
1 polymer ?
#
loop_
_entity_poly.entity_id
_entity_poly.type
_entity_poly.pdbx_seq_one_letter_code
_entity_poly.pdbx_strand_id
1 'polypeptide(L)'
;MDEIQKRLQETTETCSRSYEEWRKSKNDIKAQEGLHSAIHELRKVASRLEIELAVRERQDITSKPLPIPSHKSSSNKNGDAKGDNSDGGSDRPNVQHAVKRRRPSGKPSPQGAPGEA
;
A
#
# COMPACT_ATOMS: atom_id res chain seq x y z
N MET A 1 2.03 -7.84 -25.61
CA MET A 1 0.90 -7.82 -24.65
C MET A 1 1.41 -7.20 -23.38
N ASP A 2 0.67 -6.27 -22.79
CA ASP A 2 0.95 -5.73 -21.45
C ASP A 2 0.96 -6.88 -20.42
N GLU A 3 1.86 -6.86 -19.44
CA GLU A 3 1.99 -7.95 -18.46
C GLU A 3 0.69 -8.16 -17.67
N ILE A 4 0.00 -7.08 -17.30
CA ILE A 4 -1.23 -7.15 -16.53
C ILE A 4 -2.38 -7.65 -17.38
N GLN A 5 -2.43 -7.24 -18.65
CA GLN A 5 -3.40 -7.75 -19.61
C GLN A 5 -3.25 -9.26 -19.80
N LYS A 6 -2.00 -9.75 -19.94
CA LYS A 6 -1.72 -11.18 -20.06
C LYS A 6 -2.15 -11.93 -18.79
N ARG A 7 -1.75 -11.44 -17.61
CA ARG A 7 -2.15 -12.06 -16.32
C ARG A 7 -3.65 -12.08 -16.11
N LEU A 8 -4.36 -11.01 -16.50
CA LEU A 8 -5.82 -10.96 -16.43
C LEU A 8 -6.47 -12.04 -17.28
N GLN A 9 -6.01 -12.22 -18.53
CA GLN A 9 -6.52 -13.27 -19.41
C GLN A 9 -6.26 -14.66 -18.82
N GLU A 10 -5.01 -14.96 -18.45
CA GLU A 10 -4.62 -16.27 -17.91
C GLU A 10 -5.37 -16.61 -16.60
N THR A 11 -5.49 -15.66 -15.68
CA THR A 11 -6.20 -15.87 -14.40
C THR A 11 -7.71 -16.03 -14.59
N THR A 12 -8.33 -15.27 -15.50
CA THR A 12 -9.75 -15.40 -15.80
C THR A 12 -10.07 -16.73 -16.48
N GLU A 13 -9.24 -17.16 -17.43
CA GLU A 13 -9.36 -18.48 -18.07
C GLU A 13 -9.23 -19.61 -17.05
N THR A 14 -8.23 -19.52 -16.17
CA THR A 14 -8.01 -20.51 -15.12
C THR A 14 -9.18 -20.56 -14.15
N CYS A 15 -9.68 -19.41 -13.69
CA CYS A 15 -10.85 -19.33 -12.82
C CYS A 15 -12.11 -19.91 -13.48
N SER A 16 -12.30 -19.66 -14.78
CA SER A 16 -13.43 -20.20 -15.53
C SER A 16 -13.36 -21.73 -15.63
N ARG A 17 -12.18 -22.29 -15.94
CA ARG A 17 -11.97 -23.75 -16.01
C ARG A 17 -12.18 -24.41 -14.65
N SER A 18 -11.57 -23.88 -13.59
CA SER A 18 -11.75 -24.42 -12.23
C SER A 18 -13.20 -24.33 -11.75
N TYR A 19 -13.94 -23.30 -12.17
CA TYR A 19 -15.36 -23.19 -11.87
C TYR A 19 -16.17 -24.29 -12.58
N GLU A 20 -15.89 -24.54 -13.86
CA GLU A 20 -16.55 -25.63 -14.60
C GLU A 20 -16.26 -27.01 -14.01
N GLU A 21 -15.02 -27.26 -13.59
CA GLU A 21 -14.62 -28.50 -12.93
C GLU A 21 -15.37 -28.68 -11.61
N TRP A 22 -15.30 -27.69 -10.72
CA TRP A 22 -16.04 -27.73 -9.45
C TRP A 22 -17.56 -27.87 -9.66
N ARG A 23 -18.12 -27.22 -10.69
CA ARG A 23 -19.55 -27.31 -11.01
C ARG A 23 -19.96 -28.74 -11.41
N LYS A 24 -19.08 -29.49 -12.08
CA LYS A 24 -19.29 -30.89 -12.46
C LYS A 24 -19.15 -31.83 -11.26
N SER A 25 -18.25 -31.53 -10.31
CA SER A 25 -17.97 -32.34 -9.12
C SER A 25 -18.14 -31.55 -7.82
N LYS A 26 -19.37 -31.13 -7.50
CA LYS A 26 -19.65 -30.25 -6.34
C LYS A 26 -19.23 -30.79 -4.96
N ASN A 27 -19.06 -32.11 -4.82
CA ASN A 27 -18.63 -32.75 -3.58
C ASN A 27 -17.11 -32.96 -3.53
N ASP A 28 -16.37 -32.58 -4.57
CA ASP A 28 -14.92 -32.71 -4.60
C ASP A 28 -14.25 -31.51 -3.92
N ILE A 29 -13.64 -31.78 -2.77
CA ILE A 29 -12.91 -30.81 -1.96
C ILE A 29 -11.73 -30.23 -2.76
N LYS A 30 -11.04 -31.05 -3.57
CA LYS A 30 -9.89 -30.59 -4.35
C LYS A 30 -10.31 -29.60 -5.44
N ALA A 31 -11.42 -29.87 -6.12
CA ALA A 31 -11.98 -28.94 -7.11
C ALA A 31 -12.41 -27.62 -6.46
N GLN A 32 -12.98 -27.68 -5.24
CA GLN A 32 -13.33 -26.50 -4.48
C GLN A 32 -12.09 -25.68 -4.08
N GLU A 33 -11.03 -26.31 -3.56
CA GLU A 33 -9.76 -25.64 -3.22
C GLU A 33 -9.07 -25.02 -4.44
N GLY A 34 -9.11 -25.72 -5.58
CA GLY A 34 -8.63 -25.20 -6.86
C GLY A 34 -9.37 -23.94 -7.30
N LEU A 35 -10.70 -23.95 -7.20
CA LEU A 35 -11.52 -22.76 -7.50
C LEU A 35 -11.23 -21.60 -6.53
N HIS A 36 -11.09 -21.86 -5.23
CA HIS A 36 -10.72 -20.82 -4.26
C HIS A 36 -9.37 -20.17 -4.59
N SER A 37 -8.39 -20.98 -4.98
CA SER A 37 -7.06 -20.51 -5.38
C SER A 37 -7.13 -19.64 -6.65
N ALA A 38 -7.88 -20.08 -7.66
CA ALA A 38 -8.07 -19.30 -8.89
C ALA A 38 -8.79 -17.96 -8.65
N ILE A 39 -9.80 -17.95 -7.78
CA ILE A 39 -10.49 -16.71 -7.36
C ILE A 39 -9.52 -15.78 -6.62
N HIS A 40 -8.64 -16.32 -5.78
CA HIS A 40 -7.68 -15.52 -5.04
C HIS A 40 -6.68 -14.83 -5.98
N GLU A 41 -6.17 -15.54 -7.00
CA GLU A 41 -5.31 -14.92 -8.03
C GLU A 41 -6.06 -13.85 -8.83
N LEU A 42 -7.32 -14.09 -9.22
CA LEU A 42 -8.13 -13.08 -9.90
C LEU A 42 -8.29 -11.80 -9.06
N ARG A 43 -8.47 -11.93 -7.75
CA ARG A 43 -8.54 -10.78 -6.82
C ARG A 43 -7.24 -9.99 -6.80
N LYS A 44 -6.07 -10.64 -6.83
CA LYS A 44 -4.78 -9.93 -6.89
C LYS A 44 -4.68 -9.07 -8.15
N VAL A 45 -5.10 -9.62 -9.30
CA VAL A 45 -5.09 -8.89 -10.57
C VAL A 45 -6.09 -7.73 -10.54
N ALA A 46 -7.30 -7.94 -10.01
CA ALA A 46 -8.29 -6.88 -9.86
C ALA A 46 -7.77 -5.73 -8.99
N SER A 47 -7.19 -6.02 -7.82
CA SER A 47 -6.59 -4.99 -6.95
C SER A 47 -5.46 -4.24 -7.64
N ARG A 48 -4.69 -4.89 -8.52
CA ARG A 48 -3.64 -4.20 -9.29
C ARG A 48 -4.23 -3.19 -10.27
N LEU A 49 -5.30 -3.55 -10.98
CA LEU A 49 -6.01 -2.65 -11.89
C LEU A 49 -6.63 -1.47 -11.15
N GLU A 50 -7.23 -1.71 -9.97
CA GLU A 50 -7.77 -0.65 -9.11
C GLU A 50 -6.69 0.37 -8.72
N ILE A 51 -5.48 -0.09 -8.38
CA ILE A 51 -4.36 0.79 -8.08
C ILE A 51 -3.99 1.65 -9.29
N GLU A 52 -3.95 1.09 -10.50
CA GLU A 52 -3.60 1.85 -11.71
C GLU A 52 -4.63 2.91 -12.07
N LEU A 53 -5.92 2.59 -11.89
CA LEU A 53 -7.00 3.56 -12.02
C LEU A 53 -6.86 4.69 -10.99
N ALA A 54 -6.62 4.35 -9.72
CA ALA A 54 -6.45 5.34 -8.65
C ALA A 54 -5.20 6.22 -8.86
N VAL A 55 -4.10 5.66 -9.37
CA VAL A 55 -2.88 6.43 -9.71
C VAL A 55 -3.17 7.42 -10.82
N ARG A 56 -3.88 7.00 -11.87
CA ARG A 56 -4.27 7.88 -12.97
C ARG A 56 -5.20 9.00 -12.51
N GLU A 57 -6.19 8.68 -11.66
CA GLU A 57 -7.09 9.67 -11.07
C GLU A 57 -6.33 10.70 -10.23
N ARG A 58 -5.40 10.25 -9.37
CA ARG A 58 -4.55 11.16 -8.60
C ARG A 58 -3.70 12.06 -9.49
N GLN A 59 -3.11 11.51 -10.55
CA GLN A 59 -2.34 12.31 -11.51
C GLN A 59 -3.20 13.40 -12.14
N ASP A 60 -4.43 13.09 -12.56
CA ASP A 60 -5.36 14.09 -13.11
C ASP A 60 -5.71 15.18 -12.06
N ILE A 61 -5.96 14.80 -10.81
CA ILE A 61 -6.25 15.76 -9.73
C ILE A 61 -5.04 16.62 -9.39
N THR A 62 -3.85 16.04 -9.26
CA THR A 62 -2.60 16.78 -8.93
C THR A 62 -2.12 17.67 -10.07
N SER A 63 -2.49 17.36 -11.32
CA SER A 63 -2.18 18.20 -12.47
C SER A 63 -2.99 19.50 -12.49
N LYS A 64 -4.11 19.58 -11.76
CA LYS A 64 -4.93 20.79 -11.63
C LYS A 64 -4.30 21.65 -10.53
N PRO A 65 -3.68 22.81 -10.86
CA PRO A 65 -3.04 23.65 -9.85
C PRO A 65 -4.10 24.09 -8.83
N LEU A 66 -3.82 23.81 -7.55
CA LEU A 66 -4.71 24.23 -6.46
C LEU A 66 -4.82 25.77 -6.47
N PRO A 67 -6.04 26.33 -6.33
CA PRO A 67 -6.20 27.77 -6.26
C PRO A 67 -5.43 28.30 -5.05
N ILE A 68 -4.54 29.26 -5.30
CA ILE A 68 -3.77 29.92 -4.24
C ILE A 68 -4.77 30.68 -3.37
N PRO A 69 -4.79 30.45 -2.05
CA PRO A 69 -5.73 31.14 -1.19
C PRO A 69 -5.46 32.64 -1.18
N SER A 70 -6.52 33.45 -1.11
CA SER A 70 -6.48 34.91 -1.29
C SER A 70 -5.43 35.62 -0.42
N HIS A 71 -5.25 35.14 0.82
CA HIS A 71 -4.26 35.68 1.78
C HIS A 71 -2.80 35.37 1.44
N LYS A 72 -2.51 34.41 0.54
CA LYS A 72 -1.14 34.09 0.08
C LYS A 72 -0.75 34.83 -1.21
N SER A 73 -1.72 35.38 -1.93
CA SER A 73 -1.48 36.05 -3.23
C SER A 73 -0.78 37.42 -3.10
N SER A 74 -0.85 38.07 -1.94
CA SER A 74 -0.35 39.43 -1.70
C SER A 74 1.07 39.49 -1.12
N SER A 75 1.63 38.38 -0.65
CA SER A 75 2.88 38.39 0.13
C SER A 75 4.17 38.61 -0.70
N ASN A 76 4.11 38.57 -2.03
CA ASN A 76 5.30 38.59 -2.88
C ASN A 76 5.56 39.90 -3.64
N LYS A 77 4.94 41.01 -3.23
CA LYS A 77 5.18 42.31 -3.90
C LYS A 77 5.97 43.35 -3.12
N ASN A 78 6.17 43.21 -1.81
CA ASN A 78 6.89 44.22 -1.02
C ASN A 78 7.89 43.55 -0.06
N GLY A 79 9.19 43.69 -0.30
CA GLY A 79 10.19 43.14 0.62
C GLY A 79 11.67 43.36 0.35
N ASP A 80 12.09 44.22 -0.59
CA ASP A 80 13.45 44.79 -0.57
C ASP A 80 13.53 45.83 0.57
N ALA A 81 13.82 45.39 1.80
CA ALA A 81 14.20 46.29 2.89
C ALA A 81 15.04 45.55 3.95
N LYS A 82 16.35 45.77 3.84
CA LYS A 82 17.37 45.67 4.89
C LYS A 82 16.82 46.22 6.23
N GLY A 83 16.88 45.44 7.31
CA GLY A 83 16.42 45.85 8.63
C GLY A 83 16.94 44.95 9.74
N ASP A 84 17.59 45.59 10.70
CA ASP A 84 18.45 45.08 11.76
C ASP A 84 17.71 44.41 12.94
N ASN A 85 18.49 43.63 13.69
CA ASN A 85 18.32 42.95 14.97
C ASN A 85 17.05 43.22 15.83
N SER A 86 16.39 42.15 16.29
CA SER A 86 15.65 42.14 17.57
C SER A 86 15.62 40.75 18.17
N ASP A 87 16.41 40.61 19.23
CA ASP A 87 16.37 39.60 20.29
C ASP A 87 14.94 39.39 20.84
N GLY A 88 14.56 38.13 21.08
CA GLY A 88 13.20 37.79 21.51
C GLY A 88 13.02 36.27 21.67
N GLY A 89 13.48 35.75 22.80
CA GLY A 89 13.58 34.33 23.09
C GLY A 89 12.28 33.51 23.06
N SER A 90 12.46 32.22 22.77
CA SER A 90 11.67 31.10 23.27
C SER A 90 12.39 29.81 22.88
N ASP A 91 13.35 29.38 23.70
CA ASP A 91 13.90 28.02 23.68
C ASP A 91 12.76 27.00 23.82
N ARG A 92 12.29 26.49 22.69
CA ARG A 92 11.47 25.28 22.63
C ARG A 92 12.42 24.08 22.60
N PRO A 93 12.47 23.22 23.63
CA PRO A 93 13.15 21.95 23.47
C PRO A 93 12.35 21.11 22.46
N ASN A 94 12.95 20.93 21.28
CA ASN A 94 12.54 20.02 20.22
C ASN A 94 12.61 18.57 20.74
N VAL A 95 11.53 18.07 21.33
CA VAL A 95 11.40 16.64 21.64
C VAL A 95 11.14 15.92 20.32
N GLN A 96 12.23 15.54 19.67
CA GLN A 96 12.20 14.59 18.57
C GLN A 96 11.59 13.29 19.08
N HIS A 97 10.33 13.01 18.70
CA HIS A 97 9.74 11.69 18.85
C HIS A 97 10.49 10.72 17.94
N ALA A 98 11.63 10.21 18.42
CA ALA A 98 12.30 9.05 17.87
C ALA A 98 11.37 7.85 18.07
N VAL A 99 10.60 7.51 17.03
CA VAL A 99 9.86 6.24 16.96
C VAL A 99 10.90 5.11 16.95
N LYS A 100 11.25 4.60 18.14
CA LYS A 100 12.03 3.38 18.29
C LYS A 100 11.21 2.25 17.66
N ARG A 101 11.58 1.86 16.44
CA ARG A 101 11.11 0.63 15.78
C ARG A 101 11.43 -0.53 16.73
N ARG A 102 10.41 -1.06 17.40
CA ARG A 102 10.52 -2.28 18.22
C ARG A 102 10.87 -3.42 17.27
N ARG A 103 12.13 -3.86 17.30
CA ARG A 103 12.53 -5.15 16.73
C ARG A 103 11.78 -6.25 17.51
N PRO A 104 11.16 -7.24 16.86
CA PRO A 104 10.65 -8.41 17.56
C PRO A 104 11.87 -9.24 18.01
N SER A 105 12.14 -9.23 19.31
CA SER A 105 13.07 -10.15 19.94
C SER A 105 12.44 -11.54 19.94
N GLY A 106 12.77 -12.36 18.94
CA GLY A 106 12.55 -13.79 18.99
C GLY A 106 13.33 -14.38 20.17
N LYS A 107 12.61 -14.94 21.15
CA LYS A 107 13.19 -15.79 22.19
C LYS A 107 13.61 -17.11 21.53
N PRO A 108 14.86 -17.59 21.72
CA PRO A 108 15.17 -18.99 21.50
C PRO A 108 14.58 -19.81 22.67
N SER A 109 13.74 -20.79 22.34
CA SER A 109 13.23 -21.78 23.29
C SER A 109 14.39 -22.68 23.75
N PRO A 110 14.62 -22.89 25.06
CA PRO A 110 15.49 -23.95 25.53
C PRO A 110 14.75 -25.29 25.46
N GLN A 111 15.20 -26.19 24.58
CA GLN A 111 14.83 -27.60 24.62
C GLN A 111 15.47 -28.23 25.87
N GLY A 112 14.62 -28.76 26.75
CA GLY A 112 15.02 -29.63 27.85
C GLY A 112 14.79 -31.10 27.50
N ALA A 113 15.57 -31.95 28.17
CA ALA A 113 15.69 -33.42 28.12
C ALA A 113 16.59 -33.97 27.00
N PRO A 114 17.67 -34.67 27.40
CA PRO A 114 17.51 -36.10 27.62
C PRO A 114 18.07 -36.58 28.97
N GLY A 115 17.38 -37.53 29.58
CA GLY A 115 17.84 -38.22 30.77
C GLY A 115 16.88 -39.34 31.11
N GLU A 116 17.15 -40.52 30.57
CA GLU A 116 16.96 -41.78 31.30
C GLU A 116 17.99 -42.78 30.78
N ALA A 117 18.64 -43.41 31.75
CA ALA A 117 19.64 -44.46 31.63
C ALA A 117 18.99 -45.81 31.92
#